data_AF-A0A523BLV4-F1
#
_entry.id   AF-A0A523BLV4-F1
#
_cell.length_a   1.000
_cell.length_b   1.000
_cell.length_c   1.000
_cell.angle_alpha   90.00
_cell.angle_beta   90.00
_cell.angle_gamma   90.00
#
_symmetry.space_group_name_H-M   'P 1'
#
loop_
_entity.id
_entity.type
_entity.pdbx_description
1 polymer ?
#
loop_
_entity_poly.entity_id
_entity_poly.type
_entity_poly.pdbx_seq_one_letter_code
_entity_poly.pdbx_strand_id
1 'polypeptide(L)'
;MPEEVGSSGDEAALQKKAVEIAKRLLGRAHIPSEEEEGEREEESEITMTNLRNMLEAAIDCEKKDNWDLFGLRVLYIARKASSGDDLYYFVKNLLTEIKGFTQDSKERLKLARYILTSCIYLFNAYRKGLQDLVR
;
A
#
# COMPACT_ATOMS: atom_id res chain seq x y z
N MET A 1 32.25 -5.04 22.74
CA MET A 1 30.99 -4.51 22.20
C MET A 1 31.12 -4.54 20.68
N PRO A 2 30.38 -5.37 19.94
CA PRO A 2 30.34 -5.23 18.50
C PRO A 2 29.28 -4.19 18.13
N GLU A 3 29.68 -3.19 17.35
CA GLU A 3 28.79 -2.26 16.69
C GLU A 3 28.02 -3.03 15.60
N GLU A 4 26.69 -3.05 15.68
CA GLU A 4 25.82 -3.54 14.61
C GLU A 4 25.90 -2.57 13.41
N VAL A 5 26.94 -2.73 12.60
CA VAL A 5 27.04 -2.10 11.28
C VAL A 5 26.26 -2.97 10.29
N GLY A 6 24.94 -2.90 10.35
CA GLY A 6 24.06 -3.59 9.42
C GLY A 6 22.64 -3.05 9.53
N SER A 7 22.34 -1.91 8.89
CA SER A 7 20.96 -1.40 8.93
C SER A 7 20.58 -0.43 7.80
N SER A 8 21.44 0.51 7.42
CA SER A 8 21.03 1.58 6.49
C SER A 8 20.90 1.13 5.02
N GLY A 9 21.74 0.18 4.58
CA GLY A 9 21.71 -0.35 3.22
C GLY A 9 20.44 -1.15 2.92
N ASP A 10 20.03 -1.99 3.87
CA ASP A 10 18.83 -2.82 3.75
C ASP A 10 17.56 -1.99 3.85
N GLU A 11 17.55 -0.94 4.69
CA GLU A 11 16.43 -0.02 4.81
C GLU A 11 16.15 0.73 3.50
N ALA A 12 17.18 1.30 2.89
CA ALA A 12 17.06 2.04 1.65
C ALA A 12 16.64 1.14 0.49
N ALA A 13 17.14 -0.11 0.45
CA ALA A 13 16.73 -1.10 -0.52
C ALA A 13 15.24 -1.47 -0.37
N LEU A 14 14.77 -1.69 0.86
CA LEU A 14 13.38 -2.00 1.15
C LEU A 14 12.44 -0.86 0.75
N GLN A 15 12.81 0.40 1.04
CA GLN A 15 12.03 1.56 0.61
C GLN A 15 11.97 1.71 -0.91
N LYS A 16 13.10 1.52 -1.62
CA LYS A 16 13.11 1.52 -3.10
C LYS A 16 12.19 0.44 -3.65
N LYS A 17 12.26 -0.77 -3.10
CA LYS A 17 11.38 -1.88 -3.48
C LYS A 17 9.91 -1.56 -3.25
N ALA A 18 9.60 -0.93 -2.13
CA ALA A 18 8.25 -0.50 -1.80
C ALA A 18 7.70 0.52 -2.80
N VAL A 19 8.52 1.49 -3.24
CA VAL A 19 8.16 2.46 -4.28
C VAL A 19 7.86 1.75 -5.60
N GLU A 20 8.70 0.79 -6.02
CA GLU A 20 8.46 0.01 -7.24
C GLU A 20 7.14 -0.78 -7.18
N ILE A 21 6.84 -1.40 -6.04
CA ILE A 21 5.58 -2.11 -5.82
C ILE A 21 4.42 -1.12 -5.89
N ALA A 22 4.50 0.02 -5.20
CA ALA A 22 3.44 1.03 -5.21
C ALA A 22 3.14 1.55 -6.63
N LYS A 23 4.18 1.80 -7.44
CA LYS A 23 4.04 2.15 -8.87
C LYS A 23 3.29 1.06 -9.65
N ARG A 24 3.59 -0.23 -9.43
CA ARG A 24 2.88 -1.34 -10.09
C ARG A 24 1.44 -1.46 -9.64
N LEU A 25 1.17 -1.28 -8.35
CA LEU A 25 -0.17 -1.39 -7.77
C LEU A 25 -1.10 -0.31 -8.33
N LEU A 26 -0.65 0.95 -8.34
CA LEU A 26 -1.47 2.08 -8.80
C LEU A 26 -1.44 2.26 -10.32
N GLY A 27 -0.36 1.89 -11.00
CA GLY A 27 -0.26 2.02 -12.45
C GLY A 27 -1.26 1.17 -13.24
N ARG A 28 -1.99 0.26 -12.58
CA ARG A 28 -3.04 -0.58 -13.15
C ARG A 28 -4.45 -0.20 -12.70
N ALA A 29 -4.57 0.69 -11.71
CA ALA A 29 -5.85 1.07 -11.14
C ALA A 29 -6.32 2.41 -11.72
N HIS A 30 -7.63 2.59 -11.85
CA HIS A 30 -8.17 3.91 -12.11
C HIS A 30 -8.09 4.73 -10.81
N ILE A 31 -7.43 5.89 -10.89
CA ILE A 31 -7.39 6.86 -9.80
C ILE A 31 -8.23 8.04 -10.24
N PRO A 32 -9.40 8.27 -9.60
CA PRO A 32 -10.27 9.38 -9.97
C PRO A 32 -9.52 10.70 -9.81
N SER A 33 -9.66 11.57 -10.78
CA SER A 33 -9.27 12.97 -10.63
C SER A 33 -10.17 13.68 -9.59
N GLU A 34 -9.76 14.86 -9.13
CA GLU A 34 -10.60 15.71 -8.27
C GLU A 34 -11.97 16.03 -8.89
N GLU A 35 -12.07 16.00 -10.22
CA GLU A 35 -13.29 16.29 -10.97
C GLU A 35 -14.22 15.06 -11.11
N GLU A 36 -13.67 13.84 -11.04
CA GLU A 36 -14.41 12.57 -11.21
C GLU A 36 -14.95 11.99 -9.88
N GLU A 37 -14.49 12.50 -8.74
CA GLU A 37 -14.79 11.94 -7.40
C GLU A 37 -16.29 11.98 -7.03
N GLY A 38 -17.10 12.78 -7.74
CA GLY A 38 -18.55 12.92 -7.50
C GLY A 38 -19.45 11.91 -8.21
N GLU A 39 -18.92 11.10 -9.14
CA GLU A 39 -19.76 10.27 -10.04
C GLU A 39 -19.76 8.77 -9.70
N ARG A 40 -18.96 8.31 -8.75
CA ARG A 40 -18.77 6.87 -8.46
C ARG A 40 -18.93 6.52 -6.98
N GLU A 41 -19.34 5.29 -6.73
CA GLU A 41 -19.49 4.77 -5.36
C GLU A 41 -18.11 4.55 -4.73
N GLU A 42 -17.79 5.31 -3.69
CA GLU A 42 -16.54 5.23 -2.89
C GLU A 42 -16.17 3.80 -2.45
N GLU A 43 -17.17 2.90 -2.40
CA GLU A 43 -17.05 1.53 -1.91
C GLU A 43 -16.31 0.60 -2.89
N SER A 44 -16.19 0.98 -4.16
CA SER A 44 -15.53 0.20 -5.22
C SER A 44 -14.11 0.70 -5.58
N GLU A 45 -13.75 1.91 -5.13
CA GLU A 45 -12.57 2.60 -5.61
C GLU A 45 -11.42 2.65 -4.60
N ILE A 46 -10.20 2.86 -5.12
CA ILE A 46 -9.06 3.22 -4.29
C ILE A 46 -9.26 4.67 -3.88
N THR A 47 -9.46 4.90 -2.59
CA THR A 47 -9.59 6.25 -2.03
C THR A 47 -8.43 6.57 -1.09
N MET A 48 -8.17 7.87 -0.91
CA MET A 48 -7.21 8.34 0.09
C MET A 48 -7.55 7.82 1.50
N THR A 49 -8.84 7.77 1.83
CA THR A 49 -9.34 7.22 3.10
C THR A 49 -8.95 5.75 3.26
N ASN A 50 -9.19 4.92 2.25
CA ASN A 50 -8.85 3.50 2.30
C ASN A 50 -7.34 3.28 2.43
N LEU A 51 -6.52 4.04 1.68
CA LEU A 51 -5.06 3.98 1.77
C LEU A 51 -4.54 4.37 3.16
N ARG A 52 -5.07 5.43 3.76
CA ARG A 52 -4.71 5.87 5.12
C ARG A 52 -5.11 4.84 6.18
N ASN A 53 -6.33 4.30 6.10
CA ASN A 53 -6.80 3.25 7.01
C ASN A 53 -5.91 2.00 6.93
N MET A 54 -5.47 1.61 5.74
CA MET A 54 -4.53 0.49 5.56
C MET A 54 -3.16 0.82 6.16
N LEU A 55 -2.66 2.05 5.98
CA LEU A 55 -1.37 2.48 6.55
C LEU A 55 -1.41 2.47 8.08
N GLU A 56 -2.47 2.98 8.68
CA GLU A 56 -2.69 2.92 10.13
C GLU A 56 -2.73 1.47 10.62
N ALA A 57 -3.38 0.57 9.88
CA ALA A 57 -3.39 -0.84 10.18
C ALA A 57 -1.97 -1.45 10.13
N ALA A 58 -1.16 -1.10 9.13
CA ALA A 58 0.24 -1.55 9.04
C ALA A 58 1.06 -1.08 10.25
N ILE A 59 0.96 0.21 10.61
CA ILE A 59 1.69 0.79 11.75
C ILE A 59 1.28 0.13 13.07
N ASP A 60 -0.01 -0.07 13.32
CA ASP A 60 -0.49 -0.71 14.55
C ASP A 60 -0.07 -2.19 14.62
N CYS A 61 -0.14 -2.90 13.49
CA CYS A 61 0.23 -4.32 13.44
C CYS A 61 1.76 -4.53 13.51
N GLU A 62 2.57 -3.61 12.98
CA GLU A 62 4.04 -3.62 13.12
C GLU A 62 4.45 -3.55 14.60
N LYS A 63 3.79 -2.70 15.40
CA LYS A 63 4.03 -2.61 16.85
C LYS A 63 3.68 -3.90 17.61
N LYS A 64 2.75 -4.68 17.07
CA LYS A 64 2.24 -5.94 17.66
C LYS A 64 2.88 -7.19 17.05
N ASP A 65 3.71 -7.01 16.02
CA ASP A 65 4.24 -8.07 15.16
C ASP A 65 3.16 -9.09 14.74
N ASN A 66 2.05 -8.59 14.18
CA ASN A 66 0.91 -9.43 13.83
C ASN A 66 0.46 -9.23 12.37
N TRP A 67 1.13 -9.95 11.46
CA TRP A 67 0.82 -9.94 10.03
C TRP A 67 -0.60 -10.41 9.71
N ASP A 68 -1.11 -11.43 10.40
CA ASP A 68 -2.44 -11.98 10.11
C ASP A 68 -3.54 -10.97 10.44
N LEU A 69 -3.39 -10.22 11.54
CA LEU A 69 -4.28 -9.12 11.89
C LEU A 69 -4.25 -8.01 10.85
N PHE A 70 -3.08 -7.67 10.31
CA PHE A 70 -2.97 -6.72 9.21
C PHE A 70 -3.75 -7.22 7.99
N GLY A 71 -3.55 -8.47 7.58
CA GLY A 71 -4.27 -9.08 6.47
C GLY A 71 -5.78 -9.00 6.63
N LEU A 72 -6.31 -9.33 7.81
CA LEU A 72 -7.73 -9.24 8.12
C LEU A 72 -8.27 -7.80 8.04
N ARG A 73 -7.53 -6.82 8.58
CA ARG A 73 -7.94 -5.41 8.55
C ARG A 73 -7.99 -4.85 7.13
N VAL A 74 -7.00 -5.18 6.30
CA VAL A 74 -6.99 -4.74 4.90
C VAL A 74 -8.15 -5.37 4.12
N LEU A 75 -8.46 -6.65 4.35
CA LEU A 75 -9.64 -7.30 3.76
C LEU A 75 -10.95 -6.66 4.23
N TYR A 76 -11.04 -6.29 5.51
CA TYR A 76 -12.22 -5.62 6.05
C TYR A 76 -12.45 -4.22 5.45
N ILE A 77 -11.37 -3.48 5.15
CA ILE A 77 -11.45 -2.19 4.47
C ILE A 77 -12.08 -2.39 3.08
N ALA A 78 -11.68 -3.43 2.35
CA ALA A 78 -12.23 -3.77 1.04
C ALA A 78 -13.49 -4.67 1.08
N ARG A 79 -14.16 -4.83 2.23
CA ARG A 79 -15.27 -5.81 2.41
C ARG A 79 -16.46 -5.63 1.47
N LYS A 80 -16.62 -4.43 0.92
CA LYS A 80 -17.71 -4.08 0.00
C LYS A 80 -17.29 -4.12 -1.47
N ALA A 81 -15.98 -4.21 -1.74
CA ALA A 81 -15.45 -4.30 -3.09
C ALA A 81 -15.71 -5.70 -3.65
N SER A 82 -16.30 -5.74 -4.83
CA SER A 82 -16.52 -6.95 -5.63
C SER A 82 -15.24 -7.34 -6.37
N SER A 83 -15.18 -8.58 -6.88
CA SER A 83 -13.99 -9.10 -7.58
C SER A 83 -13.64 -8.38 -8.89
N GLY A 84 -14.50 -7.49 -9.38
CA GLY A 84 -14.26 -6.62 -10.54
C GLY A 84 -13.68 -5.25 -10.17
N ASP A 85 -13.65 -4.90 -8.89
CA ASP A 85 -13.40 -3.54 -8.44
C ASP A 85 -11.90 -3.27 -8.24
N ASP A 86 -11.48 -2.03 -8.51
CA ASP A 86 -10.08 -1.62 -8.39
C ASP A 86 -9.56 -1.78 -6.95
N LEU A 87 -10.40 -1.49 -5.95
CA LEU A 87 -10.03 -1.68 -4.55
C LEU A 87 -9.77 -3.17 -4.22
N TYR A 88 -10.57 -4.08 -4.77
CA TYR A 88 -10.38 -5.51 -4.57
C TYR A 88 -9.05 -5.96 -5.17
N TYR A 89 -8.77 -5.57 -6.42
CA TYR A 89 -7.52 -5.92 -7.09
C TYR A 89 -6.30 -5.31 -6.39
N PHE A 90 -6.41 -4.06 -5.92
CA PHE A 90 -5.36 -3.40 -5.16
C PHE A 90 -5.02 -4.19 -3.90
N VAL A 91 -6.02 -4.53 -3.07
CA VAL A 91 -5.82 -5.29 -1.83
C VAL A 91 -5.23 -6.66 -2.10
N LYS A 92 -5.77 -7.38 -3.08
CA LYS A 92 -5.26 -8.70 -3.47
C LYS A 92 -3.78 -8.62 -3.87
N ASN A 93 -3.43 -7.70 -4.76
CA ASN A 93 -2.07 -7.56 -5.26
C ASN A 93 -1.10 -7.06 -4.18
N LEU A 94 -1.53 -6.15 -3.30
CA LEU A 94 -0.76 -5.69 -2.15
C LEU A 94 -0.35 -6.87 -1.26
N LEU A 95 -1.31 -7.71 -0.86
CA LEU A 95 -1.03 -8.86 -0.01
C LEU A 95 -0.14 -9.90 -0.71
N THR A 96 -0.32 -10.11 -2.01
CA THR A 96 0.52 -11.02 -2.81
C THR A 96 1.97 -10.53 -2.90
N GLU A 97 2.19 -9.26 -3.23
CA GLU A 97 3.54 -8.68 -3.36
C GLU A 97 4.29 -8.74 -2.02
N ILE A 98 3.62 -8.44 -0.89
CA ILE A 98 4.26 -8.52 0.43
C ILE A 98 4.57 -9.96 0.83
N LYS A 99 3.63 -10.90 0.64
CA LYS A 99 3.84 -12.32 0.98
C LYS A 99 4.94 -12.96 0.14
N GLY A 100 5.10 -12.52 -1.11
CA GLY A 100 6.13 -13.00 -2.02
C GLY A 100 7.54 -12.50 -1.69
N PHE A 101 7.68 -11.46 -0.87
CA PHE A 101 8.98 -10.86 -0.54
C PHE A 101 9.73 -11.61 0.57
N THR A 102 9.06 -11.91 1.69
CA THR A 102 9.68 -12.53 2.87
C THR A 102 8.65 -13.37 3.64
N GLN A 103 9.12 -14.29 4.47
CA GLN A 103 8.28 -15.03 5.43
C GLN A 103 8.22 -14.35 6.81
N ASP A 104 9.14 -13.43 7.09
CA ASP A 104 9.20 -12.72 8.36
C ASP A 104 8.04 -11.71 8.52
N SER A 105 7.32 -11.80 9.64
CA SER A 105 6.15 -10.95 9.91
C SER A 105 6.53 -9.48 10.00
N LYS A 106 7.63 -9.17 10.71
CA LYS A 106 8.08 -7.80 10.95
C LYS A 106 8.54 -7.13 9.66
N GLU A 107 9.28 -7.83 8.83
CA GLU A 107 9.68 -7.34 7.50
C GLU A 107 8.48 -7.14 6.58
N ARG A 108 7.49 -8.04 6.58
CA ARG A 108 6.24 -7.87 5.81
C ARG A 108 5.50 -6.59 6.22
N LEU A 109 5.34 -6.36 7.52
CA LEU A 109 4.64 -5.19 8.05
C LEU A 109 5.39 -3.89 7.74
N LYS A 110 6.71 -3.91 7.85
CA LYS A 110 7.57 -2.79 7.49
C LYS A 110 7.50 -2.47 5.99
N LEU A 111 7.53 -3.49 5.13
CA LEU A 111 7.33 -3.34 3.70
C LEU A 111 5.93 -2.78 3.39
N ALA A 112 4.89 -3.30 4.04
CA ALA A 112 3.52 -2.82 3.89
C ALA A 112 3.41 -1.32 4.20
N ARG A 113 4.00 -0.88 5.32
CA ARG A 113 4.05 0.54 5.69
C ARG A 113 4.69 1.40 4.61
N TYR A 114 5.82 0.97 4.05
CA TYR A 114 6.49 1.73 2.98
C TYR A 114 5.74 1.73 1.65
N ILE A 115 5.11 0.62 1.28
CA ILE A 115 4.27 0.54 0.07
C ILE A 115 3.10 1.51 0.21
N LEU A 116 2.36 1.44 1.32
CA LEU A 116 1.16 2.24 1.53
C LEU A 116 1.49 3.74 1.65
N THR A 117 2.60 4.09 2.30
CA THR A 117 3.10 5.47 2.33
C THR A 117 3.39 5.97 0.91
N SER A 118 4.03 5.13 0.08
CA SER A 118 4.34 5.47 -1.31
C SER A 118 3.07 5.56 -2.17
N CYS A 119 2.08 4.68 -1.96
CA CYS A 119 0.78 4.76 -2.61
C CYS A 119 0.07 6.08 -2.32
N ILE A 120 0.11 6.58 -1.08
CA ILE A 120 -0.48 7.87 -0.72
C ILE A 120 0.17 9.03 -1.50
N TYR A 121 1.49 9.02 -1.64
CA TYR A 121 2.18 10.07 -2.41
C TYR A 121 1.88 9.98 -3.90
N LEU A 122 1.90 8.77 -4.48
CA LEU A 122 1.57 8.55 -5.87
C LEU A 122 0.11 8.90 -6.17
N PHE A 123 -0.83 8.54 -5.30
CA PHE A 123 -2.25 8.88 -5.42
C PHE A 123 -2.45 10.40 -5.51
N ASN A 124 -1.80 11.17 -4.62
CA ASN A 124 -1.82 12.62 -4.68
C ASN A 124 -1.18 13.19 -5.96
N ALA A 125 -0.08 12.59 -6.42
CA ALA A 125 0.56 12.99 -7.67
C ALA A 125 -0.37 12.77 -8.87
N TYR A 126 -1.04 11.62 -8.93
CA TYR A 126 -1.96 11.28 -10.02
C TYR A 126 -3.20 12.20 -10.03
N ARG A 127 -3.80 12.46 -8.87
CA ARG A 127 -4.91 13.42 -8.75
C ARG A 127 -4.58 14.81 -9.24
N LYS A 128 -3.32 15.24 -9.11
CA LYS A 128 -2.83 16.54 -9.57
C LYS A 128 -2.30 16.54 -11.00
N GLY A 129 -2.46 15.45 -11.75
CA GLY A 129 -1.95 15.32 -13.12
C GLY A 129 -0.41 15.24 -13.20
N LEU A 130 0.29 14.99 -12.09
CA LEU A 130 1.76 14.92 -12.02
C LEU A 130 2.30 13.52 -12.35
N GLN A 131 1.47 12.67 -12.97
CA GLN A 131 1.77 11.26 -13.25
C GLN A 131 3.02 11.03 -14.09
N ASP A 132 3.35 11.96 -15.00
CA ASP A 132 4.54 11.84 -15.86
C ASP A 132 5.85 12.13 -15.11
N LEU A 133 5.80 12.84 -13.97
CA LEU A 133 6.99 13.12 -13.15
C LEU A 133 7.40 11.94 -12.26
N VAL A 134 6.50 10.97 -12.08
CA VAL A 134 6.66 9.85 -11.16
C VAL A 134 6.71 8.49 -11.86
N ARG A 135 6.65 8.46 -13.21
CA ARG A 135 6.81 7.24 -14.01
C ARG A 135 8.27 6.79 -14.02
#